data_AF-A0A495YAK4-F1
#
_entry.id   AF-A0A495YAK4-F1
#
_cell.length_a   1.000
_cell.length_b   1.000
_cell.length_c   1.000
_cell.angle_alpha   90.00
_cell.angle_beta   90.00
_cell.angle_gamma   90.00
#
_symmetry.space_group_name_H-M   'P 1'
#
loop_
_entity.id
_entity.type
_entity.pdbx_description
1 polymer ?
#
loop_
_entity_poly.entity_id
_entity_poly.type
_entity_poly.pdbx_seq_one_letter_code
_entity_poly.pdbx_strand_id
1 'polypeptide(L)' 'MNKVTAIASAAYQLYKHLPFLVRRVILAYAFAFVWLIGIVLHAHHYGTLAEPFLIGGAIGAVWASGAYKLFLLILRIVL' A
#
# COMPACT_ATOMS: atom_id res chain seq x y z
N MET A 1 -9.65 -13.66 -25.16
CA MET A 1 -9.58 -12.99 -23.84
C MET A 1 -8.43 -13.63 -23.06
N ASN A 2 -7.41 -12.86 -22.66
CA ASN A 2 -6.21 -13.42 -22.04
C ASN A 2 -6.56 -13.95 -20.63
N LYS A 3 -6.11 -15.15 -20.25
CA LYS A 3 -6.43 -15.73 -18.93
C LYS A 3 -5.99 -14.82 -17.76
N VAL A 4 -4.88 -14.10 -17.96
CA VAL A 4 -4.35 -13.12 -17.00
C VAL A 4 -5.31 -11.94 -16.79
N THR A 5 -5.88 -11.40 -17.87
CA THR A 5 -6.82 -10.26 -17.76
C THR A 5 -8.16 -10.69 -17.16
N ALA A 6 -8.59 -11.94 -17.37
CA ALA A 6 -9.78 -12.48 -16.71
C ALA A 6 -9.60 -12.69 -15.19
N ILE A 7 -8.41 -13.12 -14.76
CA ILE A 7 -8.08 -13.25 -13.34
C ILE A 7 -7.98 -11.86 -12.68
N ALA A 8 -7.33 -10.91 -13.35
CA ALA A 8 -7.20 -9.54 -12.85
C ALA A 8 -8.57 -8.85 -12.71
N SER A 9 -9.47 -9.05 -13.67
CA SER A 9 -10.82 -8.47 -13.61
C SER A 9 -11.66 -9.09 -12.48
N ALA A 10 -11.59 -10.41 -12.29
CA ALA A 10 -12.26 -11.09 -11.18
C ALA A 10 -11.72 -10.63 -9.81
N ALA A 11 -10.40 -10.51 -9.66
CA ALA A 11 -9.76 -9.99 -8.45
C ALA A 11 -10.16 -8.53 -8.17
N TYR A 12 -10.24 -7.69 -9.20
CA TYR A 12 -10.69 -6.31 -9.07
C TYR A 12 -12.16 -6.21 -8.61
N GLN A 13 -13.04 -7.04 -9.15
CA GLN A 13 -14.43 -7.08 -8.70
C GLN A 13 -14.53 -7.54 -7.25
N LEU A 14 -13.79 -8.58 -6.86
CA LEU A 14 -13.75 -9.07 -5.48
C LEU A 14 -13.24 -7.98 -4.52
N TYR A 15 -12.18 -7.27 -4.92
CA TYR A 15 -11.67 -6.12 -4.18
C TYR A 15 -12.72 -5.01 -4.04
N LYS A 16 -13.53 -4.79 -5.08
CA LYS A 16 -14.65 -3.82 -5.07
C LYS A 16 -15.84 -4.24 -4.20
N HIS A 17 -15.91 -5.49 -3.75
CA HIS A 17 -16.94 -5.94 -2.81
C HIS A 17 -16.46 -5.95 -1.35
N LEU A 18 -15.16 -5.83 -1.10
CA LEU A 18 -14.62 -5.82 0.26
C LEU A 18 -15.01 -4.56 1.03
N PRO A 19 -15.22 -4.67 2.36
CA PRO A 19 -15.47 -3.52 3.22
C PRO A 19 -14.26 -2.58 3.23
N PHE A 20 -14.53 -1.29 3.45
CA PHE A 20 -13.53 -0.20 3.35
C PHE A 20 -12.24 -0.51 4.13
N LEU A 21 -12.39 -1.09 5.33
CA LEU A 21 -11.27 -1.40 6.22
C LEU A 21 -10.36 -2.48 5.64
N VAL A 22 -10.92 -3.53 5.03
CA VAL A 22 -10.13 -4.62 4.44
C VAL A 22 -9.37 -4.15 3.21
N ARG A 23 -9.98 -3.31 2.36
CA ARG A 23 -9.28 -2.71 1.21
C ARG A 23 -8.06 -1.88 1.63
N ARG A 24 -8.23 -1.10 2.69
CA ARG A 24 -7.18 -0.28 3.29
C ARG A 24 -6.03 -1.13 3.82
N VAL A 25 -6.34 -2.22 4.52
CA VAL A 25 -5.33 -3.18 4.99
C VAL A 25 -4.58 -3.81 3.82
N ILE A 26 -5.28 -4.26 2.78
CA ILE A 26 -4.64 -4.83 1.57
C ILE A 26 -3.72 -3.81 0.89
N LEU A 27 -4.15 -2.55 0.75
CA LEU A 27 -3.33 -1.47 0.22
C LEU A 27 -2.09 -1.22 1.10
N ALA A 28 -2.25 -1.19 2.42
CA ALA A 28 -1.15 -0.99 3.34
C ALA A 28 -0.10 -2.10 3.23
N TYR A 29 -0.54 -3.36 3.15
CA TYR A 29 0.35 -4.49 2.89
C TYR A 29 1.01 -4.42 1.52
N ALA A 30 0.29 -4.03 0.47
CA ALA A 30 0.84 -3.89 -0.87
C ALA A 30 1.94 -2.82 -0.91
N PHE A 31 1.73 -1.67 -0.28
CA PHE A 31 2.75 -0.63 -0.19
C PHE A 31 3.93 -1.01 0.71
N ALA A 32 3.69 -1.73 1.81
CA ALA A 32 4.76 -2.29 2.64
C ALA A 32 5.60 -3.31 1.86
N PHE A 33 4.98 -4.09 0.96
CA PHE A 33 5.70 -5.01 0.09
C PHE A 33 6.56 -4.26 -0.95
N VAL A 34 6.03 -3.19 -1.55
CA VAL A 34 6.79 -2.28 -2.43
C VAL A 34 7.98 -1.67 -1.68
N TRP A 35 7.77 -1.28 -0.42
CA TRP A 35 8.83 -0.76 0.44
C TRP A 35 9.92 -1.80 0.71
N LEU A 36 9.54 -3.04 1.02
CA LEU A 36 10.45 -4.17 1.21
C LEU A 36 11.30 -4.44 -0.03
N ILE A 37 10.71 -4.39 -1.23
CA ILE A 37 11.44 -4.47 -2.49
C ILE A 37 12.49 -3.36 -2.59
N GLY A 38 12.11 -2.12 -2.24
CA GLY A 38 13.04 -1.00 -2.15
C GLY A 38 14.22 -1.27 -1.22
N ILE A 39 13.98 -1.85 -0.03
CA ILE A 39 15.04 -2.21 0.92
C ILE A 39 16.00 -3.24 0.30
N VAL A 40 15.46 -4.26 -0.35
CA VAL A 40 16.27 -5.30 -1.01
C VAL A 40 17.13 -4.69 -2.12
N LEU A 41 16.55 -3.85 -2.99
CA LEU A 41 17.32 -3.16 -4.03
C LEU A 41 18.41 -2.26 -3.45
N HIS A 42 18.10 -1.56 -2.36
CA HIS A 42 19.07 -0.69 -1.68
C HIS A 42 20.23 -1.50 -1.10
N ALA A 43 19.94 -2.65 -0.47
CA ALA A 43 20.96 -3.56 0.06
C ALA A 43 21.88 -4.13 -1.04
N HIS A 44 21.34 -4.35 -2.25
CA HIS A 44 22.11 -4.77 -3.43
C HIS A 44 22.82 -3.61 -4.17
N HIS A 45 22.92 -2.43 -3.55
CA HIS A 45 23.63 -1.26 -4.09
C HIS A 45 22.97 -0.62 -5.32
N TYR A 46 21.71 -0.96 -5.62
CA TYR A 46 20.90 -0.28 -6.65
C TYR A 46 20.20 0.96 -6.09
N GLY A 47 20.94 1.82 -5.36
CA GLY A 47 20.40 2.93 -4.59
C GLY A 47 19.44 3.84 -5.36
N THR A 48 19.84 4.27 -6.56
CA THR A 48 19.03 5.17 -7.42
C THR A 48 17.74 4.52 -7.92
N LEU A 49 17.73 3.20 -8.10
CA LEU A 49 16.53 2.46 -8.46
C LEU A 49 15.68 2.13 -7.23
N ALA A 50 16.28 2.00 -6.05
CA ALA A 50 15.60 1.68 -4.79
C ALA A 50 14.82 2.87 -4.20
N GLU A 51 15.37 4.08 -4.31
CA GLU A 51 14.79 5.32 -3.80
C GLU A 51 13.29 5.51 -4.10
N PRO A 52 12.79 5.38 -5.35
CA PRO A 52 11.37 5.55 -5.62
C PRO A 52 10.49 4.49 -4.95
N PHE A 53 10.98 3.25 -4.80
CA PHE A 53 10.23 2.18 -4.11
C PHE A 53 10.21 2.39 -2.59
N LEU A 54 11.32 2.87 -2.02
CA LEU A 54 11.42 3.23 -0.61
C LEU A 54 10.49 4.40 -0.27
N ILE A 55 10.54 5.47 -1.05
CA ILE A 55 9.73 6.67 -0.83
C ILE A 55 8.25 6.36 -1.11
N GLY A 56 7.96 5.77 -2.27
CA GLY A 56 6.60 5.43 -2.67
C GLY A 56 5.94 4.40 -1.76
N GLY A 57 6.68 3.36 -1.36
CA GLY A 57 6.22 2.34 -0.43
C GLY A 57 5.94 2.90 0.97
N ALA A 58 6.83 3.74 1.50
CA ALA A 58 6.64 4.36 2.82
C ALA A 58 5.43 5.32 2.83
N ILE A 59 5.36 6.24 1.86
CA ILE A 59 4.24 7.20 1.75
C ILE A 59 2.92 6.45 1.52
N GLY A 60 2.93 5.47 0.63
CA GLY A 60 1.76 4.65 0.32
C GLY A 60 1.27 3.85 1.53
N ALA A 61 2.17 3.27 2.32
CA ALA A 61 1.81 2.52 3.52
C ALA A 61 1.19 3.44 4.60
N VAL A 62 1.77 4.62 4.82
CA VAL A 62 1.22 5.63 5.75
C VAL A 62 -0.14 6.12 5.28
N TRP A 63 -0.28 6.43 3.99
CA TRP A 63 -1.55 6.86 3.41
C TRP A 63 -2.62 5.77 3.53
N ALA A 64 -2.28 4.52 3.19
CA ALA A 64 -3.20 3.39 3.21
C ALA A 64 -3.60 2.97 4.62
N SER A 65 -2.69 3.01 5.58
CA SER A 65 -2.97 2.72 7.01
C SER A 65 -4.05 3.61 7.59
N GLY A 66 -4.33 4.76 6.97
CA GLY A 66 -5.28 5.72 7.50
C GLY A 66 -4.76 6.35 8.79
N ALA A 67 -3.44 6.41 9.00
CA ALA A 67 -2.80 7.09 10.13
C ALA A 67 -3.33 8.52 10.30
N TYR A 68 -3.71 9.20 9.21
CA TYR A 68 -4.36 10.51 9.27
C TYR A 68 -5.73 10.49 9.98
N LYS A 69 -6.49 9.40 9.89
CA LYS A 69 -7.74 9.21 10.65
C LYS A 69 -7.46 8.95 12.12
N LEU A 70 -6.39 8.21 12.43
CA LEU A 70 -5.90 8.02 13.79
C LEU A 70 -5.47 9.36 14.40
N PHE A 71 -4.76 10.19 13.63
CA PHE A 71 -4.39 11.54 14.01
C PHE A 71 -5.61 12.45 14.21
N LEU A 72 -6.58 12.43 13.29
CA LEU A 72 -7.86 13.17 13.44
C LEU A 72 -8.70 12.68 14.63
N LEU A 73 -8.69 11.37 14.92
CA LEU A 73 -9.38 10.79 16.07
C LEU A 73 -8.75 11.26 17.38
N ILE A 74 -7.41 11.25 17.47
CA ILE A 74 -6.67 11.78 18.62
C ILE A 74 -6.95 13.28 18.77
N LEU A 75 -6.88 14.05 17.68
CA LEU A 75 -7.17 15.48 17.70
C LEU A 75 -8.58 15.78 18.21
N ARG A 76 -9.57 14.97 17.82
CA ARG A 76 -10.97 15.09 18.28
C ARG A 76 -11.19 14.68 19.74
N ILE A 77 -10.31 13.87 20.32
CA ILE A 77 -10.35 13.54 21.75
C ILE A 77 -9.70 14.66 22.58
N VAL A 78 -8.69 15.32 22.01
CA VAL A 78 -7.91 16.37 22.68
C VAL A 78 -8.57 17.75 22.61
N LEU A 79 -9.29 18.05 21.52
CA LEU A 79 -10.01 19.32 21.30
C LEU A 79 -11.47 19.23 21.76
#